data_AF-A0A1Y1HNS8-F1
#
_entry.id   AF-A0A1Y1HNS8-F1
#
_cell.length_a   1.000
_cell.length_b   1.000
_cell.length_c   1.000
_cell.angle_alpha   90.00
_cell.angle_beta   90.00
_cell.angle_gamma   90.00
#
_symmetry.space_group_name_H-M   'P 1'
#
loop_
_entity.id
_entity.type
_entity.pdbx_description
1 polymer ?
#
loop_
_entity_poly.entity_id
_entity_poly.type
_entity_poly.pdbx_seq_one_letter_code
_entity_poly.pdbx_strand_id
1 'polypeptide(L)'
;MAPHADNASRTTNADKIDEVSRNATWREHLKKELKRPTVVADYHLPDPRLIETLTDKPNRVNPHIKITAEDFENATSRLASMCTLKDDHLLPSEKYELPQTSAQEYGWVTKPLLERNMMFSYPRRTNEIMEYAAHYHAMTGAGQHAKKQGQTQSMKHTSAKSPAA
;
A
#
# COMPACT_ATOMS: atom_id res chain seq x y z
N MET A 1 -22.59 -0.14 69.84
CA MET A 1 -23.76 -0.10 68.94
C MET A 1 -23.67 1.15 68.10
N ALA A 2 -23.33 1.01 66.81
CA ALA A 2 -23.73 2.01 65.82
C ALA A 2 -25.22 1.80 65.51
N PRO A 3 -25.91 2.83 65.00
CA PRO A 3 -26.27 2.70 63.59
C PRO A 3 -26.06 3.96 62.76
N HIS A 4 -25.76 3.68 61.49
CA HIS A 4 -25.80 4.52 60.31
C HIS A 4 -27.03 5.44 60.20
N ALA A 5 -26.81 6.64 59.66
CA ALA A 5 -27.70 7.33 58.72
C ALA A 5 -26.80 8.24 57.87
N ASP A 6 -26.50 7.88 56.61
CA ASP A 6 -27.29 8.10 55.40
C ASP A 6 -27.07 9.48 54.75
N ASN A 7 -26.79 9.36 53.45
CA ASN A 7 -26.33 10.35 52.48
C ASN A 7 -27.40 11.43 52.20
N ALA A 8 -27.16 12.67 52.63
CA ALA A 8 -27.97 13.83 52.21
C ALA A 8 -27.19 14.65 51.17
N SER A 9 -27.50 14.33 49.91
CA SER A 9 -27.20 15.05 48.66
C SER A 9 -26.55 16.44 48.79
N ARG A 10 -25.26 16.54 48.44
CA ARG A 10 -24.69 17.81 47.95
C ARG A 10 -25.30 18.11 46.57
N THR A 11 -26.51 18.67 46.55
CA THR A 11 -27.06 19.27 45.32
C THR A 11 -26.25 20.53 45.05
N THR A 12 -25.25 20.42 44.18
CA THR A 12 -24.55 21.59 43.66
C THR A 12 -25.55 22.44 42.87
N ASN A 13 -25.36 23.76 42.80
CA ASN A 13 -26.28 24.68 42.11
C ASN A 13 -26.53 24.35 40.62
N ALA A 14 -25.85 23.34 40.06
CA ALA A 14 -26.11 22.77 38.75
C ALA A 14 -27.50 22.10 38.62
N ASP A 15 -28.07 21.55 39.69
CA ASP A 15 -29.36 20.85 39.65
C ASP A 15 -30.58 21.79 39.61
N LYS A 16 -30.37 23.10 39.82
CA LYS A 16 -31.41 24.15 39.82
C LYS A 16 -31.36 25.06 38.59
N ILE A 17 -30.77 24.60 37.48
CA ILE A 17 -30.77 25.35 36.24
C ILE A 17 -32.07 25.08 35.50
N ASP A 18 -32.92 26.12 35.42
CA ASP A 18 -34.13 26.17 34.61
C ASP A 18 -33.87 25.63 33.19
N GLU A 19 -34.78 24.77 32.70
CA GLU A 19 -34.66 24.11 31.40
C GLU A 19 -34.59 25.13 30.26
N VAL A 20 -35.31 26.25 30.39
CA VAL A 20 -35.28 27.33 29.39
C VAL A 20 -33.90 27.99 29.35
N SER A 21 -33.30 28.24 30.51
CA SER A 21 -31.93 28.76 30.63
C SER A 21 -30.89 27.81 30.01
N ARG A 22 -31.00 26.51 30.31
CA ARG A 22 -30.13 25.47 29.73
C ARG A 22 -30.24 25.42 28.20
N ASN A 23 -31.46 25.47 27.70
CA ASN A 23 -31.74 25.49 26.25
C ASN A 23 -31.23 26.77 25.59
N ALA A 24 -31.30 27.92 26.27
CA ALA A 24 -30.76 29.17 25.78
C ALA A 24 -29.23 29.12 25.67
N THR A 25 -28.54 28.61 26.69
CA THR A 25 -27.08 28.37 26.65
C THR A 25 -26.70 27.43 25.51
N TRP A 26 -27.44 26.34 25.35
CA TRP A 26 -27.19 25.37 24.28
C TRP A 26 -27.33 25.99 22.88
N ARG A 27 -28.38 26.79 22.66
CA ARG A 27 -28.58 27.51 21.38
C ARG A 27 -27.46 28.50 21.09
N GLU A 28 -26.96 29.19 22.11
CA GLU A 28 -25.81 30.10 21.99
C GLU A 28 -24.53 29.33 21.60
N HIS A 29 -24.33 28.15 22.19
CA HIS A 29 -23.19 27.28 21.89
C HIS A 29 -23.23 26.78 20.44
N LEU A 30 -24.39 26.30 19.99
CA LEU A 30 -24.58 25.89 18.59
C LEU A 30 -24.34 27.04 17.60
N LYS A 31 -24.79 28.27 17.92
CA LYS A 31 -24.52 29.45 17.10
C LYS A 31 -23.04 29.79 17.02
N LYS A 32 -22.30 29.60 18.12
CA LYS A 32 -20.84 29.83 18.16
C LYS A 32 -20.08 28.80 17.34
N GLU A 33 -20.43 27.53 17.45
CA GLU A 33 -19.82 26.47 16.63
C GLU A 33 -20.12 26.66 15.14
N LEU A 34 -21.35 27.04 14.78
CA LEU A 34 -21.69 27.32 13.37
C LEU A 34 -20.95 28.54 12.80
N LYS A 35 -20.67 29.55 13.64
CA LYS A 35 -19.92 30.75 13.25
C LYS A 35 -18.41 30.56 13.30
N ARG A 36 -17.92 29.44 13.86
CA ARG A 36 -16.49 29.17 13.95
C ARG A 36 -15.96 29.02 12.52
N PRO A 37 -14.97 29.85 12.10
CA PRO A 37 -14.37 29.67 10.80
C PRO A 37 -13.66 28.32 10.78
N THR A 38 -14.19 27.36 10.02
CA THR A 38 -13.43 26.18 9.64
C THR A 38 -12.36 26.66 8.67
N VAL A 39 -11.09 26.39 9.00
CA VAL A 39 -10.00 26.55 8.03
C VAL A 39 -10.22 25.47 6.96
N VAL A 40 -11.07 25.76 5.98
CA VAL A 40 -11.08 25.06 4.70
C VAL A 40 -9.85 25.60 3.97
N ALA A 41 -8.68 25.15 4.45
CA ALA A 41 -7.47 25.27 3.67
C ALA A 41 -7.65 24.31 2.51
N ASP A 42 -8.07 24.90 1.42
CA ASP A 42 -8.00 24.36 0.08
C ASP A 42 -6.51 24.09 -0.21
N TYR A 43 -6.02 22.91 0.20
CA TYR A 43 -4.66 22.42 -0.06
C TYR A 43 -4.51 22.06 -1.54
N HIS A 44 -4.78 23.02 -2.41
CA HIS A 44 -4.53 22.92 -3.82
C HIS A 44 -3.06 23.20 -4.04
N LEU A 45 -2.29 22.13 -4.24
CA LEU A 45 -0.99 22.24 -4.86
C LEU A 45 -1.25 22.72 -6.30
N PRO A 46 -0.81 23.93 -6.68
CA PRO A 46 -1.28 24.60 -7.91
C PRO A 46 -0.83 23.94 -9.24
N ASP A 47 -0.29 22.72 -9.25
CA ASP A 47 1.12 22.47 -9.53
C ASP A 47 1.71 21.11 -9.10
N PRO A 48 1.06 19.92 -9.15
CA PRO A 48 1.72 18.67 -8.73
C PRO A 48 3.06 18.39 -9.42
N ARG A 49 3.30 18.98 -10.60
CA ARG A 49 4.55 18.85 -11.36
C ARG A 49 5.67 19.77 -10.86
N LEU A 50 5.32 20.84 -10.14
CA LEU A 50 6.26 21.77 -9.50
C LEU A 50 6.70 21.31 -8.11
N ILE A 51 6.18 20.17 -7.63
CA ILE A 51 6.59 19.58 -6.35
C ILE A 51 7.94 18.89 -6.55
N GLU A 52 9.00 19.65 -6.33
CA GLU A 52 10.35 19.10 -6.29
C GLU A 52 10.49 18.25 -5.02
N THR A 53 10.40 16.93 -5.18
CA THR A 53 10.50 16.00 -4.06
C THR A 53 11.98 15.92 -3.68
N LEU A 54 12.37 16.64 -2.62
CA LEU A 54 13.77 16.85 -2.23
C LEU A 54 14.59 15.56 -2.12
N THR A 55 13.95 14.45 -1.78
CA THR A 55 14.55 13.11 -1.77
C THR A 55 13.49 12.06 -2.07
N ASP A 56 13.81 11.10 -2.93
CA ASP A 56 13.02 9.88 -3.05
C ASP A 56 13.07 9.08 -1.75
N LYS A 57 12.12 8.15 -1.56
CA LYS A 57 12.22 7.19 -0.45
C LYS A 57 13.59 6.50 -0.54
N PRO A 58 14.35 6.37 0.57
CA PRO A 58 15.66 5.74 0.56
C PRO A 58 15.63 4.29 0.04
N ASN A 59 14.46 3.64 0.12
CA ASN A 59 14.25 2.28 -0.36
C ASN A 59 13.66 2.21 -1.78
N ARG A 60 13.54 3.34 -2.50
CA ARG A 60 13.02 3.34 -3.87
C ARG A 60 14.16 2.96 -4.82
N VAL A 61 14.21 1.68 -5.17
CA VAL A 61 15.10 1.17 -6.22
C VAL A 61 14.41 1.43 -7.56
N ASN A 62 15.02 2.27 -8.41
CA ASN A 62 14.55 2.51 -9.77
C ASN A 62 15.06 1.37 -10.68
N PRO A 63 14.20 0.43 -11.14
CA PRO A 63 14.65 -0.73 -11.91
C PRO A 63 15.19 -0.37 -13.32
N HIS A 64 14.99 0.88 -13.75
CA HIS A 64 15.48 1.39 -15.03
C HIS A 64 16.93 1.88 -15.00
N ILE A 65 17.52 2.08 -13.81
CA ILE A 65 18.91 2.47 -13.69
C ILE A 65 19.76 1.21 -13.90
N LYS A 66 20.31 1.09 -15.11
CA LYS A 66 21.34 0.10 -15.40
C LYS A 66 22.64 0.62 -14.80
N ILE A 67 23.04 0.04 -13.67
CA ILE A 67 24.31 0.36 -13.01
C ILE A 67 25.43 -0.15 -13.93
N THR A 68 26.32 0.75 -14.35
CA THR A 68 27.49 0.40 -15.14
C THR A 68 28.56 -0.20 -14.22
N ALA A 69 29.47 -1.03 -14.74
CA ALA A 69 30.57 -1.59 -13.95
C ALA A 69 31.42 -0.48 -13.28
N GLU A 70 31.64 0.63 -13.98
CA GLU A 70 32.37 1.81 -13.46
C GLU A 70 31.65 2.48 -12.29
N ASP A 71 30.31 2.57 -12.34
CA ASP A 71 29.51 3.14 -11.25
C ASP A 71 29.61 2.28 -9.98
N PHE A 72 29.69 0.96 -10.15
CA PHE A 72 29.86 0.00 -9.06
C PHE A 72 31.26 0.12 -8.41
N GLU A 73 32.32 0.22 -9.20
CA GLU A 73 33.68 0.43 -8.68
C GLU A 73 33.84 1.78 -7.96
N ASN A 74 33.23 2.85 -8.48
CA ASN A 74 33.21 4.16 -7.83
C ASN A 74 32.42 4.15 -6.51
N ALA A 75 31.28 3.45 -6.47
CA ALA A 75 30.48 3.32 -5.24
C ALA A 75 31.21 2.48 -4.18
N THR A 76 31.83 1.37 -4.58
CA THR A 76 32.57 0.48 -3.66
C THR A 76 33.82 1.15 -3.10
N SER A 77 34.59 1.87 -3.91
CA SER A 77 35.75 2.64 -3.43
C SER A 77 35.35 3.75 -2.46
N ARG A 78 34.24 4.45 -2.75
CA ARG A 78 33.68 5.47 -1.84
C ARG A 78 33.21 4.86 -0.52
N LEU A 79 32.52 3.72 -0.55
CA LEU A 79 32.11 3.00 0.65
C LEU A 79 33.33 2.53 1.46
N ALA A 80 34.38 2.01 0.81
CA ALA A 80 35.61 1.61 1.47
C ALA A 80 36.32 2.78 2.17
N SER A 81 36.20 4.00 1.65
CA SER A 81 36.74 5.20 2.30
C SER A 81 35.92 5.68 3.50
N MET A 82 34.61 5.46 3.50
CA MET A 82 33.69 5.97 4.53
C MET A 82 33.42 4.96 5.65
N CYS A 83 33.41 3.66 5.35
CA CYS A 83 33.16 2.61 6.33
C CYS A 83 34.47 2.12 6.95
N THR A 84 34.49 1.99 8.27
CA THR A 84 35.61 1.39 9.02
C THR A 84 35.62 -0.14 8.94
N LEU A 85 34.46 -0.75 8.62
CA LEU A 85 34.34 -2.19 8.39
C LEU A 85 34.80 -2.51 6.95
N LYS A 86 35.98 -3.11 6.84
CA LYS A 86 36.61 -3.47 5.57
C LYS A 86 35.85 -4.57 4.80
N ASP A 87 35.04 -5.37 5.51
CA ASP A 87 34.46 -6.62 5.00
C ASP A 87 32.93 -6.59 4.96
N ASP A 88 32.31 -5.42 4.93
CA ASP A 88 30.85 -5.29 5.01
C ASP A 88 30.15 -5.69 3.69
N HIS A 89 30.87 -5.64 2.58
CA HIS A 89 30.39 -6.00 1.26
C HIS A 89 30.56 -7.50 0.94
N LEU A 90 31.35 -8.23 1.75
CA LEU A 90 31.62 -9.65 1.55
C LEU A 90 30.45 -10.50 2.05
N LEU A 91 30.18 -11.60 1.36
CA LEU A 91 29.18 -12.56 1.80
C LEU A 91 29.65 -13.23 3.11
N PRO A 92 28.73 -13.67 4.00
CA PRO A 92 29.11 -14.36 5.23
C PRO A 92 30.04 -15.56 5.01
N SER A 93 29.86 -16.29 3.91
CA SER A 93 30.69 -17.43 3.50
C SER A 93 32.11 -17.06 3.07
N GLU A 94 32.33 -15.81 2.66
CA GLU A 94 33.64 -15.27 2.29
C GLU A 94 34.34 -14.66 3.51
N LYS A 95 33.55 -14.17 4.46
CA LYS A 95 34.03 -13.51 5.68
C LYS A 95 34.44 -14.48 6.80
N TYR A 96 33.75 -15.61 6.92
CA TYR A 96 34.04 -16.61 7.96
C TYR A 96 34.24 -17.99 7.33
N GLU A 97 35.06 -18.83 7.98
CA GLU A 97 35.29 -20.21 7.53
C GLU A 97 34.09 -21.13 7.80
N LEU A 98 33.33 -20.83 8.86
CA LEU A 98 32.22 -21.64 9.36
C LEU A 98 31.03 -20.73 9.72
N PRO A 99 29.78 -21.22 9.60
CA PRO A 99 28.60 -20.47 10.00
C PRO A 99 28.64 -20.22 11.51
N GLN A 100 28.42 -18.97 11.92
CA GLN A 100 28.44 -18.59 13.34
C GLN A 100 27.08 -18.80 14.02
N THR A 101 26.00 -18.86 13.23
CA THR A 101 24.63 -18.98 13.74
C THR A 101 23.87 -20.06 12.98
N SER A 102 22.86 -20.63 13.62
CA SER A 102 21.98 -21.65 13.00
C SER A 102 21.25 -21.12 11.77
N ALA A 103 20.92 -19.82 11.74
CA ALA A 103 20.32 -19.20 10.57
C ALA A 103 21.27 -19.16 9.37
N GLN A 104 22.57 -18.99 9.60
CA GLN A 104 23.58 -19.02 8.53
C GLN A 104 23.82 -20.42 7.98
N GLU A 105 23.63 -21.47 8.79
CA GLU A 105 23.86 -22.87 8.40
C GLU A 105 23.00 -23.27 7.18
N TYR A 106 21.72 -22.89 7.15
CA TYR A 106 20.79 -23.24 6.06
C TYR A 106 21.21 -22.67 4.70
N GLY A 107 21.86 -21.49 4.69
CA GLY A 107 22.27 -20.79 3.48
C GLY A 107 23.78 -20.78 3.23
N TRP A 108 24.56 -21.55 3.99
CA TRP A 108 26.02 -21.48 3.94
C TRP A 108 26.58 -21.99 2.60
N VAL A 109 26.01 -23.09 2.10
CA VAL A 109 26.39 -23.71 0.83
C VAL A 109 25.29 -23.44 -0.19
N THR A 110 25.31 -22.23 -0.78
CA THR A 110 24.28 -21.80 -1.74
C THR A 110 24.42 -22.46 -3.11
N LYS A 111 25.65 -22.84 -3.50
CA LYS A 111 25.91 -23.49 -4.78
C LYS A 111 25.53 -24.97 -4.67
N PRO A 112 24.60 -25.47 -5.50
CA PRO A 112 24.23 -26.89 -5.46
C PRO A 112 25.46 -27.75 -5.79
N LEU A 113 25.67 -28.83 -5.03
CA LEU A 113 26.82 -29.73 -5.24
C LEU A 113 26.78 -30.42 -6.61
N LEU A 114 25.59 -30.58 -7.19
CA LEU A 114 25.40 -31.15 -8.52
C LEU A 114 24.83 -30.10 -9.46
N GLU A 115 25.38 -30.04 -10.66
CA GLU A 115 24.81 -29.25 -11.73
C GLU A 115 23.39 -29.74 -12.06
N ARG A 116 22.49 -28.80 -12.33
CA ARG A 116 21.11 -29.12 -12.66
C ARG A 116 21.05 -29.86 -13.99
N ASN A 117 20.67 -31.13 -13.96
CA ASN A 117 20.50 -31.91 -15.18
C ASN A 117 19.35 -31.36 -16.02
N MET A 118 19.67 -30.86 -17.21
CA MET A 118 18.70 -30.29 -18.15
C MET A 118 17.67 -31.31 -18.63
N MET A 119 18.02 -32.60 -18.66
CA MET A 119 17.14 -33.67 -19.11
C MET A 119 15.90 -33.83 -18.23
N PHE A 120 16.01 -33.52 -16.93
CA PHE A 120 14.91 -33.62 -15.96
C PHE A 120 14.34 -32.25 -15.56
N SER A 121 14.79 -31.18 -16.21
CA SER A 121 14.35 -29.82 -15.89
C SER A 121 13.18 -29.42 -16.76
N TYR A 122 11.97 -29.56 -16.24
CA TYR A 122 10.71 -29.17 -16.90
C TYR A 122 10.07 -27.96 -16.19
N PRO A 123 10.63 -26.74 -16.34
CA PRO A 123 10.00 -25.56 -15.78
C PRO A 123 8.65 -25.34 -16.47
N ARG A 124 7.65 -24.87 -15.71
CA ARG A 124 6.39 -24.41 -16.31
C ARG A 124 6.71 -23.19 -17.18
N ARG A 125 6.40 -23.29 -18.48
CA ARG A 125 6.47 -22.17 -19.42
C ARG A 125 5.07 -21.63 -19.64
N THR A 126 4.95 -20.31 -19.70
CA THR A 126 3.72 -19.68 -20.19
C THR A 126 3.65 -19.90 -21.69
N ASN A 127 2.44 -20.19 -22.17
CA ASN A 127 2.13 -20.26 -23.59
C ASN A 127 1.25 -19.04 -23.94
N GLU A 128 1.18 -18.68 -25.21
CA GLU A 128 0.38 -17.54 -25.70
C GLU A 128 -1.08 -17.56 -25.21
N ILE A 129 -1.68 -18.76 -25.16
CA ILE A 129 -3.05 -18.94 -24.67
C ILE A 129 -3.16 -18.62 -23.17
N MET A 130 -2.16 -19.01 -22.38
CA MET A 130 -2.13 -18.74 -20.94
C MET A 130 -1.92 -17.24 -20.67
N GLU A 131 -1.09 -16.58 -21.48
CA GLU A 131 -0.88 -15.14 -21.43
C GLU A 131 -2.16 -14.39 -21.82
N TYR A 132 -2.80 -14.80 -22.92
CA TYR A 132 -4.10 -14.25 -23.32
C TYR A 132 -5.15 -14.40 -22.23
N ALA A 133 -5.28 -15.59 -21.63
CA ALA A 133 -6.23 -15.83 -20.55
C ALA A 133 -5.96 -14.96 -19.32
N ALA A 134 -4.68 -14.75 -18.97
CA ALA A 134 -4.27 -13.87 -17.88
C ALA A 134 -4.62 -12.39 -18.19
N HIS A 135 -4.32 -11.92 -19.40
CA HIS A 135 -4.67 -10.57 -19.85
C HIS A 135 -6.19 -10.35 -19.89
N TYR A 136 -6.93 -11.33 -20.40
CA TYR A 136 -8.39 -11.29 -20.45
C TYR A 136 -8.98 -11.17 -19.04
N HIS A 137 -8.48 -11.98 -18.10
CA HIS A 137 -8.92 -11.91 -16.71
C HIS A 137 -8.59 -10.57 -16.06
N ALA A 138 -7.40 -10.02 -16.30
CA ALA A 138 -7.01 -8.70 -15.79
C ALA A 138 -7.88 -7.57 -16.35
N MET A 139 -8.28 -7.65 -17.62
CA MET A 139 -9.11 -6.64 -18.27
C MET A 139 -10.59 -6.72 -17.88
N THR A 140 -11.14 -7.93 -17.77
CA THR A 140 -12.58 -8.16 -17.63
C THR A 140 -13.03 -8.53 -16.20
N GLY A 141 -12.08 -8.89 -15.32
CA GLY A 141 -12.37 -9.38 -13.97
C GLY A 141 -13.03 -10.77 -13.94
N ALA A 142 -13.23 -11.39 -15.10
CA ALA A 142 -13.91 -12.67 -15.24
C ALA A 142 -13.06 -13.64 -16.09
N GLY A 143 -13.22 -14.94 -15.89
CA GLY A 143 -12.56 -15.94 -16.72
C GLY A 143 -13.15 -15.95 -18.13
N GLN A 144 -12.37 -16.35 -19.14
CA GLN A 144 -12.78 -16.47 -20.55
C GLN A 144 -14.03 -17.35 -20.79
N HIS A 145 -14.40 -18.19 -19.82
CA HIS A 145 -15.58 -19.06 -19.86
C HIS A 145 -16.65 -18.68 -18.82
N ALA A 146 -16.53 -17.51 -18.18
CA ALA A 146 -17.54 -17.02 -17.27
C ALA A 146 -18.84 -16.76 -18.07
N LYS A 147 -19.88 -17.53 -17.79
CA LYS A 147 -21.19 -17.36 -18.41
C LYS A 147 -21.69 -15.95 -18.07
N LYS A 148 -21.84 -15.09 -19.08
CA LYS A 148 -22.54 -13.81 -18.95
C LYS A 148 -23.98 -14.14 -18.53
N GLN A 149 -24.29 -14.05 -17.24
CA GLN A 149 -25.66 -14.21 -16.76
C GLN A 149 -26.49 -13.09 -17.39
N GLY A 150 -27.41 -13.46 -18.29
CA GLY A 150 -28.50 -12.60 -18.75
C GLY A 150 -28.14 -11.53 -19.79
N GLN A 151 -28.08 -11.91 -21.07
CA GLN A 151 -28.59 -11.04 -22.15
C GLN A 151 -29.50 -11.87 -23.05
N THR A 152 -30.75 -12.02 -22.61
CA THR A 152 -31.88 -12.35 -23.48
C THR A 152 -31.99 -11.22 -24.51
N GLN A 153 -31.44 -11.43 -25.69
CA GLN A 153 -31.65 -10.53 -26.82
C GLN A 153 -33.12 -10.63 -27.25
N SER A 154 -33.93 -9.67 -26.80
CA SER A 154 -35.26 -9.40 -27.36
C SER A 154 -35.07 -8.86 -28.78
N MET A 155 -35.17 -9.72 -29.80
CA MET A 155 -35.35 -9.27 -31.17
C MET A 155 -36.69 -8.53 -31.28
N LYS A 156 -36.65 -7.20 -31.32
CA LYS A 156 -37.76 -6.39 -31.83
C LYS A 156 -37.45 -6.07 -33.28
N HIS A 157 -38.13 -6.74 -34.19
CA HIS A 157 -38.20 -6.34 -35.59
C HIS A 157 -38.86 -4.97 -35.67
N THR A 158 -38.10 -3.94 -36.04
CA THR A 158 -38.65 -2.69 -36.54
C THR A 158 -38.37 -2.61 -38.03
N SER A 159 -39.42 -2.86 -38.80
CA SER A 159 -39.53 -2.62 -40.24
C SER A 159 -39.18 -1.16 -40.55
N ALA A 160 -38.07 -0.93 -41.25
CA ALA A 160 -37.78 0.34 -41.89
C ALA A 160 -38.21 0.25 -43.36
N LYS A 161 -39.30 0.94 -43.66
CA LYS A 161 -39.89 1.12 -44.99
C LYS A 161 -38.95 1.99 -45.82
N SER A 162 -38.45 1.44 -46.92
CA SER A 162 -37.71 2.18 -47.95
C SER A 162 -38.62 3.21 -48.62
N PRO A 163 -38.17 4.45 -48.86
CA PRO A 163 -38.70 5.29 -49.92
C PRO A 163 -37.75 5.30 -51.12
N ALA A 164 -38.34 5.00 -52.27
CA ALA A 164 -37.74 5.10 -53.58
C ALA A 164 -37.59 6.56 -54.03
N ALA A 165 -36.50 6.80 -54.76
CA ALA A 165 -36.24 7.78 -55.82
C ALA A 165 -34.87 8.46 -55.62
#